data_AF-A0A1V5LWC6-F1
#
_entry.id   AF-A0A1V5LWC6-F1
#
_cell.length_a   1.000
_cell.length_b   1.000
_cell.length_c   1.000
_cell.angle_alpha   90.00
_cell.angle_beta   90.00
_cell.angle_gamma   90.00
#
_symmetry.space_group_name_H-M   'P 1'
#
loop_
_entity.id
_entity.type
_entity.pdbx_description
1 polymer ?
#
loop_
_entity_poly.entity_id
_entity_poly.type
_entity_poly.pdbx_seq_one_letter_code
_entity_poly.pdbx_strand_id
1 'polypeptide(L)'
;MKLKSLWLALLLPVVVTCGGCKKAEDVKGNSSGAAEVQADIPAPQSPHQVHVWVVGNANMNRTQLKYTENMANKILTAWRPVPSNRKYLVSCELLVTRPGYCSNVHPVGASANQKSIEKALDTVRMQAPFGPLPADFKDAPVEFKVDLIYNPSK
;
A
#
# COMPACT_ATOMS: atom_id res chain seq x y z
N MET A 1 33.33 -40.25 -5.88
CA MET A 1 33.09 -38.81 -6.14
C MET A 1 34.35 -38.05 -5.74
N LYS A 2 34.82 -37.14 -6.60
CA LYS A 2 36.19 -36.61 -6.61
C LYS A 2 36.46 -35.62 -5.47
N LEU A 3 37.56 -35.82 -4.76
CA LEU A 3 38.26 -34.78 -3.99
C LEU A 3 38.86 -33.74 -4.95
N LYS A 4 38.81 -32.46 -4.57
CA LYS A 4 39.97 -31.62 -4.22
C LYS A 4 39.55 -30.16 -4.05
N SER A 5 39.78 -29.67 -2.83
CA SER A 5 39.81 -28.26 -2.47
C SER A 5 41.09 -27.63 -3.05
N LEU A 6 40.99 -26.48 -3.73
CA LEU A 6 42.16 -25.72 -4.17
C LEU A 6 41.89 -24.20 -4.11
N TRP A 7 42.49 -23.58 -3.08
CA TRP A 7 43.18 -22.29 -3.03
C TRP A 7 42.64 -21.04 -3.74
N LEU A 8 42.29 -20.08 -2.86
CA LEU A 8 42.37 -18.63 -2.94
C LEU A 8 43.40 -18.06 -3.95
N ALA A 9 42.95 -17.19 -4.85
CA ALA A 9 43.82 -16.25 -5.56
C ALA A 9 43.23 -14.84 -5.47
N LEU A 10 43.99 -14.01 -4.76
CA LEU A 10 43.81 -12.60 -4.47
C LEU A 10 44.26 -11.78 -5.70
N LEU A 11 43.38 -10.99 -6.32
CA LEU A 11 43.77 -9.93 -7.27
C LEU A 11 42.82 -8.73 -7.17
N LEU A 12 43.27 -7.72 -6.43
CA LEU A 12 42.98 -6.28 -6.63
C LEU A 12 44.36 -5.61 -6.86
N PRO A 13 44.50 -4.38 -7.40
CA PRO A 13 43.50 -3.41 -7.89
C PRO A 13 43.82 -2.84 -9.30
N VAL A 14 42.90 -2.10 -9.92
CA VAL A 14 43.29 -1.01 -10.84
C VAL A 14 42.55 0.26 -10.43
N VAL A 15 43.35 1.17 -9.87
CA VAL A 15 43.02 2.56 -9.59
C VAL A 15 43.03 3.30 -10.93
N VAL A 16 41.90 3.92 -11.30
CA VAL A 16 41.90 5.02 -12.27
C VAL A 16 41.60 6.29 -11.46
N THR A 17 42.66 7.01 -11.11
CA THR A 17 42.61 8.39 -10.63
C THR A 17 43.02 9.31 -11.76
N CYS A 18 42.19 10.32 -12.03
CA CYS A 18 42.47 11.66 -12.57
C CYS A 18 41.09 12.33 -12.59
N GLY A 19 40.78 13.46 -11.97
CA GLY A 19 41.55 14.49 -11.29
C GLY A 19 40.62 15.71 -11.28
N GLY A 20 40.32 16.27 -10.11
CA GLY A 20 39.37 17.38 -10.03
C GLY A 20 38.95 17.75 -8.61
N CYS A 21 39.91 18.07 -7.76
CA CYS A 21 39.65 18.71 -6.47
C CYS A 21 38.97 20.08 -6.66
N LYS A 22 37.80 20.29 -6.05
CA LYS A 22 37.48 21.56 -5.37
C LYS A 22 36.76 21.26 -4.05
N LYS A 23 37.49 21.53 -2.96
CA LYS A 23 37.10 22.02 -1.62
C LYS A 23 35.78 21.50 -1.00
N ALA A 24 35.93 20.82 0.12
CA ALA A 24 34.86 20.54 1.08
C ALA A 24 34.33 21.84 1.70
N GLU A 25 33.01 21.98 1.74
CA GLU A 25 32.28 22.77 2.72
C GLU A 25 31.30 21.84 3.43
N ASP A 26 31.30 21.91 4.76
CA ASP A 26 30.39 21.25 5.67
C ASP A 26 28.93 21.56 5.30
N VAL A 27 28.25 20.63 4.63
CA VAL A 27 26.78 20.67 4.54
C VAL A 27 26.24 20.04 5.82
N LYS A 28 26.08 20.94 6.80
CA LYS A 28 25.25 20.77 7.99
C LYS A 28 23.94 20.11 7.58
N GLY A 29 23.68 18.94 8.17
CA GLY A 29 22.47 18.18 7.94
C GLY A 29 21.23 19.05 8.09
N ASN A 30 20.46 19.10 7.02
CA ASN A 30 19.03 19.30 7.11
C ASN A 30 18.41 18.36 6.08
N SER A 31 18.29 17.09 6.44
CA SER A 31 17.35 16.18 5.78
C SER A 31 15.94 16.69 6.08
N SER A 32 15.56 17.78 5.41
CA SER A 32 14.18 18.12 5.16
C SER A 32 13.71 17.06 4.17
N GLY A 33 13.32 15.91 4.70
CA GLY A 33 12.44 15.01 3.98
C GLY A 33 11.20 15.83 3.69
N ALA A 34 11.07 16.29 2.45
CA ALA A 34 9.80 16.81 1.97
C ALA A 34 8.78 15.73 2.29
N ALA A 35 7.85 16.02 3.20
CA ALA A 35 6.69 15.19 3.39
C ALA A 35 6.02 15.13 2.01
N GLU A 36 6.13 14.00 1.31
CA GLU A 36 5.40 13.79 0.07
C GLU A 36 3.93 13.94 0.42
N VAL A 37 3.37 15.07 0.04
CA VAL A 37 1.95 15.34 0.20
C VAL A 37 1.26 14.37 -0.74
N GLN A 38 0.66 13.33 -0.17
CA GLN A 38 -0.08 12.35 -0.95
C GLN A 38 -1.15 13.09 -1.76
N ALA A 39 -1.07 12.95 -3.08
CA ALA A 39 -2.03 13.56 -4.00
C ALA A 39 -3.45 13.11 -3.65
N ASP A 40 -4.39 14.04 -3.67
CA ASP A 40 -5.80 13.77 -3.42
C ASP A 40 -6.37 12.91 -4.55
N ILE A 41 -7.07 11.82 -4.20
CA ILE A 41 -7.74 10.96 -5.18
C ILE A 41 -9.22 11.30 -5.12
N PRO A 42 -9.80 11.95 -6.16
CA PRO A 42 -11.20 12.32 -6.14
C PRO A 42 -12.09 11.07 -6.07
N ALA A 43 -13.23 11.20 -5.41
CA ALA A 43 -14.23 10.13 -5.34
C ALA A 43 -14.72 9.79 -6.76
N PRO A 44 -14.54 8.55 -7.24
CA PRO A 44 -15.03 8.17 -8.56
C PRO A 44 -16.57 8.12 -8.57
N GLN A 45 -17.18 8.46 -9.69
CA GLN A 45 -18.60 8.23 -9.89
C GLN A 45 -18.84 6.72 -10.05
N SER A 46 -19.38 6.10 -9.01
CA SER A 46 -19.67 4.67 -8.98
C SER A 46 -20.94 4.42 -8.18
N PRO A 47 -21.84 3.51 -8.63
CA PRO A 47 -22.96 3.07 -7.81
C PRO A 47 -22.51 2.19 -6.64
N HIS A 48 -21.30 1.63 -6.72
CA HIS A 48 -20.68 0.81 -5.68
C HIS A 48 -19.91 1.68 -4.70
N GLN A 49 -19.69 1.16 -3.49
CA GLN A 49 -19.03 1.88 -2.41
C GLN A 49 -17.85 1.08 -1.88
N VAL A 50 -16.80 1.76 -1.46
CA VAL A 50 -15.70 1.20 -0.70
C VAL A 50 -15.53 2.05 0.56
N HIS A 51 -15.45 1.39 1.70
CA HIS A 51 -15.16 2.04 2.99
C HIS A 51 -13.88 1.45 3.56
N VAL A 52 -13.04 2.31 4.12
CA VAL A 52 -11.76 1.94 4.73
C VAL A 52 -11.66 2.56 6.11
N TRP A 53 -11.27 1.78 7.10
CA TRP A 53 -11.00 2.28 8.45
C TRP A 53 -9.90 1.48 9.12
N VAL A 54 -9.36 2.03 10.21
CA VAL A 54 -8.30 1.41 11.01
C VAL A 54 -8.93 0.44 12.01
N VAL A 55 -8.42 -0.79 12.07
CA VAL A 55 -8.90 -1.77 13.05
C VAL A 55 -8.57 -1.30 14.46
N GLY A 56 -9.55 -1.39 15.37
CA GLY A 56 -9.37 -0.98 16.77
C GLY A 56 -9.31 0.53 17.02
N ASN A 57 -9.43 1.38 16.00
CA ASN A 57 -9.44 2.84 16.18
C ASN A 57 -10.70 3.48 15.56
N ALA A 58 -11.65 3.87 16.42
CA ALA A 58 -12.86 4.57 16.01
C ALA A 58 -12.65 6.07 15.77
N ASN A 59 -11.55 6.65 16.27
CA ASN A 59 -11.32 8.09 16.29
C ASN A 59 -10.09 8.44 15.44
N MET A 60 -10.29 8.53 14.13
CA MET A 60 -9.26 8.97 13.19
C MET A 60 -9.17 10.50 13.15
N ASN A 61 -7.96 11.03 13.12
CA ASN A 61 -7.75 12.46 12.87
C ASN A 61 -7.93 12.80 11.38
N ARG A 62 -7.93 14.09 11.04
CA ARG A 62 -8.17 14.55 9.66
C ARG A 62 -7.20 13.97 8.63
N THR A 63 -5.92 13.83 8.98
CA THR A 63 -4.91 13.24 8.08
C THR A 63 -5.16 11.76 7.84
N GLN A 64 -5.50 11.02 8.91
CA GLN A 64 -5.82 9.60 8.83
C GLN A 64 -7.10 9.37 8.02
N LEU A 65 -8.13 10.19 8.22
CA LEU A 65 -9.37 10.17 7.44
C LEU A 65 -9.09 10.40 5.95
N LYS A 66 -8.29 11.42 5.61
CA LYS A 66 -7.92 11.69 4.22
C LYS A 66 -7.16 10.51 3.60
N TYR A 67 -6.28 9.86 4.36
CA TYR A 67 -5.55 8.68 3.90
C TYR A 67 -6.48 7.50 3.60
N THR A 68 -7.45 7.22 4.49
CA THR A 68 -8.43 6.14 4.27
C THR A 68 -9.39 6.45 3.12
N GLU A 69 -9.80 7.72 2.96
CA GLU A 69 -10.58 8.18 1.80
C GLU A 69 -9.82 7.96 0.49
N ASN A 70 -8.55 8.37 0.42
CA ASN A 70 -7.70 8.13 -0.75
C ASN A 70 -7.55 6.64 -1.06
N MET A 71 -7.33 5.81 -0.05
CA MET A 71 -7.27 4.36 -0.20
C MET A 71 -8.58 3.80 -0.76
N ALA A 72 -9.72 4.23 -0.20
CA ALA A 72 -11.05 3.83 -0.64
C ALA A 72 -11.30 4.21 -2.11
N ASN A 73 -11.00 5.45 -2.48
CA ASN A 73 -11.18 5.97 -3.83
C ASN A 73 -10.28 5.24 -4.84
N LYS A 74 -9.03 4.94 -4.46
CA LYS A 74 -8.11 4.14 -5.29
C LYS A 74 -8.66 2.74 -5.55
N ILE A 75 -9.11 2.05 -4.51
CA ILE A 75 -9.71 0.71 -4.62
C ILE A 75 -10.98 0.78 -5.47
N LEU A 76 -11.89 1.73 -5.20
CA LEU A 76 -13.16 1.87 -5.90
C LEU A 76 -12.94 2.15 -7.40
N THR A 77 -11.96 2.96 -7.75
CA THR A 77 -11.61 3.29 -9.15
C THR A 77 -11.18 2.04 -9.94
N ALA A 78 -10.44 1.14 -9.31
CA ALA A 78 -9.94 -0.08 -9.93
C ALA A 78 -10.91 -1.26 -9.85
N TRP A 79 -11.82 -1.25 -8.88
CA TRP A 79 -12.70 -2.39 -8.62
C TRP A 79 -13.66 -2.63 -9.78
N ARG A 80 -13.67 -3.86 -10.28
CA ARG A 80 -14.60 -4.36 -11.29
C ARG A 80 -15.37 -5.52 -10.69
N PRO A 81 -16.47 -5.24 -9.95
CA PRO A 81 -17.21 -6.27 -9.24
C PRO A 81 -17.83 -7.29 -10.19
N VAL A 82 -18.05 -8.51 -9.68
CA VAL A 82 -18.84 -9.51 -10.41
C VAL A 82 -20.31 -9.06 -10.38
N PRO A 83 -20.97 -8.93 -11.54
CA PRO A 83 -22.37 -8.53 -11.59
C PRO A 83 -23.28 -9.49 -10.82
N SER A 84 -24.28 -8.92 -10.15
CA SER A 84 -25.29 -9.63 -9.38
C SER A 84 -26.61 -8.86 -9.44
N ASN A 85 -27.73 -9.58 -9.34
CA ASN A 85 -29.07 -8.98 -9.18
C ASN A 85 -29.36 -8.57 -7.73
N ARG A 86 -28.53 -9.00 -6.78
CA ARG A 86 -28.63 -8.68 -5.35
C ARG A 86 -27.43 -7.84 -4.91
N LYS A 87 -27.68 -6.94 -3.96
CA LYS A 87 -26.63 -6.27 -3.19
C LYS A 87 -25.77 -7.30 -2.48
N TYR A 88 -24.46 -7.11 -2.48
CA TYR A 88 -23.54 -7.92 -1.69
C TYR A 88 -22.42 -7.09 -1.08
N LEU A 89 -21.77 -7.65 -0.06
CA LEU A 89 -20.65 -7.07 0.66
C LEU A 89 -19.50 -8.09 0.68
N VAL A 90 -18.28 -7.59 0.53
CA VAL A 90 -17.05 -8.30 0.88
C VAL A 90 -16.26 -7.42 1.83
N SER A 91 -16.00 -7.91 3.03
CA SER A 91 -15.16 -7.30 4.05
C SER A 91 -13.84 -8.04 4.15
N CYS A 92 -12.73 -7.32 4.08
CA CYS A 92 -11.39 -7.88 4.27
C CYS A 92 -10.54 -7.01 5.19
N GLU A 93 -9.52 -7.63 5.77
CA GLU A 93 -8.49 -6.96 6.55
C GLU A 93 -7.14 -7.10 5.85
N LEU A 94 -6.30 -6.08 6.00
CA LEU A 94 -4.96 -6.01 5.44
C LEU A 94 -4.02 -5.23 6.36
N LEU A 95 -2.73 -5.56 6.28
CA LEU A 95 -1.66 -4.81 6.93
C LEU A 95 -1.00 -3.90 5.91
N VAL A 96 -0.82 -2.63 6.24
CA VAL A 96 -0.13 -1.64 5.38
C VAL A 96 1.14 -1.15 6.08
N THR A 97 2.26 -1.26 5.37
CA THR A 97 3.58 -0.81 5.84
C THR A 97 3.78 0.69 5.65
N ARG A 98 4.79 1.29 6.29
CA ARG A 98 5.17 2.72 6.11
C ARG A 98 5.22 3.19 4.65
N PRO A 99 5.86 2.48 3.70
CA PRO A 99 5.89 2.89 2.29
C PRO A 99 4.58 2.65 1.52
N GLY A 100 3.54 2.09 2.15
CA GLY A 100 2.24 1.87 1.54
C GLY A 100 2.01 0.49 0.92
N TYR A 101 2.97 -0.43 1.01
CA TYR A 101 2.76 -1.82 0.56
C TYR A 101 1.83 -2.55 1.52
N CYS A 102 0.94 -3.38 0.97
CA CYS A 102 0.05 -4.22 1.76
C CYS A 102 0.50 -5.67 1.84
N SER A 103 0.15 -6.33 2.94
CA SER A 103 0.28 -7.78 3.14
C SER A 103 -0.93 -8.31 3.93
N ASN A 104 -0.98 -9.63 4.09
CA ASN A 104 -2.01 -10.32 4.87
C ASN A 104 -3.46 -9.97 4.47
N VAL A 105 -3.73 -9.80 3.16
CA VAL A 105 -5.07 -9.49 2.66
C VAL A 105 -5.96 -10.73 2.74
N HIS A 106 -6.91 -10.75 3.66
CA HIS A 106 -7.77 -11.90 3.93
C HIS A 106 -9.23 -11.48 4.22
N PRO A 107 -10.23 -12.33 3.88
CA PRO A 107 -11.62 -12.01 4.13
C PRO A 107 -11.97 -12.18 5.62
N VAL A 108 -12.77 -11.25 6.15
CA VAL A 108 -13.28 -11.29 7.54
C VAL A 108 -14.80 -11.35 7.60
N GLY A 109 -15.49 -11.10 6.48
CA GLY A 109 -16.92 -11.29 6.35
C GLY A 109 -17.36 -11.11 4.90
N ALA A 110 -18.35 -11.86 4.44
CA ALA A 110 -18.89 -11.69 3.09
C ALA A 110 -20.33 -12.19 3.01
N SER A 111 -21.14 -11.51 2.20
CA SER A 111 -22.45 -12.00 1.74
C SER A 111 -22.44 -12.40 0.26
N ALA A 112 -21.29 -12.23 -0.41
CA ALA A 112 -21.10 -12.53 -1.81
C ALA A 112 -20.71 -14.01 -2.04
N ASN A 113 -20.73 -14.44 -3.31
CA ASN A 113 -20.19 -15.76 -3.68
C ASN A 113 -18.66 -15.75 -3.74
N GLN A 114 -18.04 -16.94 -3.81
CA GLN A 114 -16.59 -17.12 -3.80
C GLN A 114 -15.87 -16.31 -4.88
N LYS A 115 -16.43 -16.27 -6.11
CA LYS A 115 -15.84 -15.52 -7.23
C LYS A 115 -15.80 -14.02 -6.95
N SER A 116 -16.84 -13.46 -6.35
CA SER A 116 -16.88 -12.06 -5.93
C SER A 116 -15.88 -11.75 -4.83
N ILE A 117 -15.72 -12.67 -3.86
CA ILE A 117 -14.75 -12.53 -2.76
C ILE A 117 -13.33 -12.48 -3.33
N GLU A 118 -12.94 -13.46 -4.14
CA GLU A 118 -11.60 -13.52 -4.77
C GLU A 118 -11.30 -12.28 -5.59
N LYS A 119 -12.26 -11.85 -6.44
CA LYS A 119 -12.12 -10.64 -7.26
C LYS A 119 -11.90 -9.38 -6.42
N ALA A 120 -12.59 -9.27 -5.29
CA ALA A 120 -12.44 -8.14 -4.37
C ALA A 120 -11.05 -8.17 -3.70
N LEU A 121 -10.63 -9.30 -3.15
CA LEU A 121 -9.31 -9.45 -2.52
C LEU A 121 -8.17 -9.18 -3.49
N ASP A 122 -8.27 -9.68 -4.73
CA ASP A 122 -7.27 -9.44 -5.78
C ASP A 122 -7.22 -7.97 -6.17
N THR A 123 -8.37 -7.29 -6.24
CA THR A 123 -8.41 -5.84 -6.48
C THR A 123 -7.62 -5.11 -5.39
N VAL A 124 -7.86 -5.41 -4.12
CA VAL A 124 -7.14 -4.78 -2.99
C VAL A 124 -5.63 -5.02 -3.10
N ARG A 125 -5.20 -6.26 -3.36
CA ARG A 125 -3.78 -6.61 -3.52
C ARG A 125 -3.10 -5.85 -4.65
N MET A 126 -3.77 -5.73 -5.81
CA MET A 126 -3.22 -5.06 -6.99
C MET A 126 -3.17 -3.53 -6.87
N GLN A 127 -3.85 -2.93 -5.88
CA GLN A 127 -3.83 -1.48 -5.68
C GLN A 127 -2.68 -0.99 -4.80
N ALA A 128 -1.96 -1.88 -4.13
CA ALA A 128 -0.73 -1.50 -3.44
C ALA A 128 0.33 -1.04 -4.47
N PRO A 129 1.16 -0.03 -4.13
CA PRO A 129 1.18 0.68 -2.85
C PRO A 129 0.08 1.74 -2.71
N PHE A 130 -0.44 1.95 -1.49
CA PHE A 130 -1.50 2.93 -1.19
C PHE A 130 -0.98 4.35 -0.90
N GLY A 131 0.29 4.62 -1.18
CA GLY A 131 1.00 5.82 -0.73
C GLY A 131 1.60 5.64 0.67
N PRO A 132 2.58 6.46 1.06
CA PRO A 132 3.23 6.34 2.36
C PRO A 132 2.25 6.63 3.50
N LEU A 133 2.31 5.85 4.58
CA LEU A 133 1.51 6.10 5.78
C LEU A 133 1.89 7.46 6.40
N PRO A 134 0.92 8.35 6.63
CA PRO A 134 1.14 9.60 7.34
C PRO A 134 1.80 9.38 8.71
N ALA A 135 2.58 10.38 9.16
CA ALA A 135 3.25 10.33 10.46
C ALA A 135 2.26 10.19 11.64
N ASP A 136 1.00 10.60 11.45
CA ASP A 136 -0.10 10.42 12.39
C ASP A 136 -0.39 8.95 12.73
N PHE A 137 -0.02 8.01 11.85
CA PHE A 137 0.06 6.60 12.18
C PHE A 137 1.39 6.34 12.92
N LYS A 138 1.30 6.28 14.26
CA LYS A 138 2.46 6.12 15.15
C LYS A 138 3.14 4.77 14.95
N ASP A 139 2.33 3.72 14.81
CA ASP A 139 2.77 2.35 14.64
C ASP A 139 2.67 1.92 13.17
N ALA A 140 3.56 1.02 12.76
CA ALA A 140 3.49 0.38 11.45
C ALA A 140 4.03 -1.06 11.55
N PRO A 141 3.43 -2.04 10.85
CA PRO A 141 2.31 -1.89 9.92
C PRO A 141 0.99 -1.53 10.63
N VAL A 142 0.10 -0.84 9.92
CA VAL A 142 -1.25 -0.51 10.39
C VAL A 142 -2.24 -1.48 9.78
N GLU A 143 -3.12 -2.01 10.61
CA GLU A 143 -4.20 -2.88 10.17
C GLU A 143 -5.42 -2.06 9.75
N PHE A 144 -5.87 -2.29 8.52
CA PHE A 144 -7.05 -1.66 7.95
C PHE A 144 -8.11 -2.71 7.65
N LYS A 145 -9.37 -2.34 7.85
CA LYS A 145 -10.51 -3.07 7.33
C LYS A 145 -11.09 -2.32 6.14
N VAL A 146 -11.44 -3.08 5.11
CA VAL A 146 -11.98 -2.60 3.84
C VAL A 146 -13.29 -3.32 3.57
N ASP A 147 -14.36 -2.54 3.41
CA ASP A 147 -15.67 -3.02 3.01
C ASP A 147 -15.94 -2.61 1.57
N LEU A 148 -16.12 -3.59 0.69
CA LEU A 148 -16.49 -3.42 -0.71
C LEU A 148 -17.98 -3.77 -0.89
N ILE A 149 -18.80 -2.76 -1.17
CA ILE A 149 -20.26 -2.87 -1.27
C ILE A 149 -20.68 -2.76 -2.72
N TYR A 150 -21.17 -3.88 -3.28
CA TYR A 150 -21.78 -3.89 -4.60
C TYR A 150 -23.25 -3.54 -4.50
N ASN A 151 -23.65 -2.44 -5.14
CA ASN A 151 -25.05 -2.10 -5.37
C ASN A 151 -25.44 -2.47 -6.82
N PRO A 152 -26.49 -3.29 -7.04
CA PRO A 152 -27.00 -3.56 -8.37
C PRO A 152 -27.56 -2.27 -8.98
N SER A 153 -27.30 -2.05 -10.26
CA SER A 153 -28.01 -1.03 -11.03
C SER A 153 -29.50 -1.35 -11.01
N LYS A 154 -30.34 -0.35 -10.75
CA LYS A 154 -31.80 -0.48 -10.85
C LYS A 154 -32.23 -0.73 -12.29
#